data_AF-A0A956ZCI6-F1
#
_entry.id   AF-A0A956ZCI6-F1
#
_cell.length_a   1.000
_cell.length_b   1.000
_cell.length_c   1.000
_cell.angle_alpha   90.00
_cell.angle_beta   90.00
_cell.angle_gamma   90.00
#
_symmetry.space_group_name_H-M   'P 1'
#
loop_
_entity.id
_entity.type
_entity.pdbx_description
1 polymer ?
#
loop_
_entity_poly.entity_id
_entity_poly.type
_entity_poly.pdbx_seq_one_letter_code
_entity_poly.pdbx_strand_id
1 'polypeptide(L)'
;MLAGFAGHFLLHDFQSGLLPGLALALWIGSAINHDVKEEKLNMFFPIPYTYPIPVKQVFPKIKKHLREFTHEYGKSFKIHKTNPSQSKEIKADMTWTDTDEVSDPSPNDYGKVRKTTVKRHIRLEIYFSSPDPDSTTVEIHWYPKAEGLNPRACEPVIRKVNEEIQALLGDGTTKYPAKQPWIPPAWLHITTIVCIGLYVLTALGNYGKVWEPVDELQKQADAKRDEWIGKKRFMEDQIKQWEEFKRTYTPPAPERPRDLSDIFRKPQPPPSDQTNELFNLKKPDNSWLFKKQGGLTR
;
A
#
# COMPACT_ATOMS: atom_id res chain seq x y z
N MET A 1 -14.75 3.62 28.46
CA MET A 1 -13.89 2.50 28.01
C MET A 1 -13.11 2.78 26.72
N LEU A 2 -13.53 3.70 25.83
CA LEU A 2 -12.75 4.07 24.63
C LEU A 2 -11.53 4.98 24.88
N ALA A 3 -11.51 5.77 25.97
CA ALA A 3 -10.40 6.65 26.29
C ALA A 3 -9.13 5.92 26.80
N GLY A 4 -9.29 4.73 27.38
CA GLY A 4 -8.17 3.91 27.87
C GLY A 4 -7.44 3.13 26.78
N PHE A 5 -8.11 2.88 25.64
CA PHE A 5 -7.52 2.16 24.52
C PHE A 5 -6.57 3.03 23.69
N ALA A 6 -6.87 4.33 23.57
CA ALA A 6 -6.03 5.27 22.84
C ALA A 6 -4.72 5.59 23.59
N GLY A 7 -4.78 5.73 24.92
CA GLY A 7 -3.61 6.10 25.73
C GLY A 7 -2.50 5.05 25.78
N HIS A 8 -2.84 3.76 25.67
CA HIS A 8 -1.85 2.68 25.77
C HIS A 8 -1.11 2.41 24.45
N PHE A 9 -1.77 2.63 23.31
CA PHE A 9 -1.13 2.47 21.99
C PHE A 9 -0.34 3.71 21.53
N LEU A 10 -0.62 4.89 22.08
CA LEU A 10 0.05 6.14 21.70
C LEU A 10 1.41 6.39 22.38
N LEU A 11 1.74 5.67 23.46
CA LEU A 11 2.88 6.01 24.32
C LEU A 11 4.01 4.97 24.37
N HIS A 12 3.93 3.83 23.67
CA HIS A 12 4.99 2.82 23.66
C HIS A 12 5.50 2.50 22.23
N ASP A 13 6.56 3.20 21.83
CA ASP A 13 7.74 2.80 21.04
C ASP A 13 7.69 1.90 19.78
N PHE A 14 6.54 1.60 19.15
CA PHE A 14 6.56 0.88 17.86
C PHE A 14 5.49 1.30 16.82
N GLN A 15 4.72 2.38 17.06
CA GLN A 15 3.51 2.66 16.27
C GLN A 15 3.38 4.07 15.66
N SER A 16 4.46 4.85 15.56
CA SER A 16 4.42 6.17 14.89
C SER A 16 3.98 6.10 13.41
N GLY A 17 4.05 4.94 12.77
CA GLY A 17 3.56 4.70 11.39
C GLY A 17 2.12 4.17 11.27
N LEU A 18 1.49 3.69 12.35
CA LEU A 18 0.19 3.01 12.26
C LEU A 18 -0.96 3.99 11.94
N LEU A 19 -0.98 5.15 12.61
CA LEU A 19 -2.01 6.17 12.42
C LEU A 19 -1.98 6.83 11.02
N PRO A 20 -0.83 7.30 10.51
CA PRO A 20 -0.77 7.83 9.15
C PRO A 20 -1.05 6.73 8.10
N GLY A 21 -0.60 5.49 8.33
CA GLY A 21 -0.92 4.36 7.46
C GLY A 21 -2.42 4.03 7.40
N LEU A 22 -3.11 4.09 8.54
CA LEU A 22 -4.56 3.86 8.62
C LEU A 22 -5.35 4.98 7.96
N ALA A 23 -4.93 6.24 8.13
CA ALA A 23 -5.55 7.36 7.43
C ALA A 23 -5.43 7.20 5.90
N LEU A 24 -4.25 6.82 5.39
CA LEU A 24 -4.05 6.53 3.97
C LEU A 24 -4.88 5.34 3.48
N ALA A 25 -4.98 4.27 4.28
CA ALA A 25 -5.82 3.12 3.96
C ALA A 25 -7.31 3.50 3.89
N LEU A 26 -7.79 4.40 4.76
CA LEU A 26 -9.15 4.94 4.69
C LEU A 26 -9.36 5.82 3.46
N TRP A 27 -8.38 6.65 3.08
CA TRP A 27 -8.41 7.43 1.84
C TRP A 27 -8.57 6.52 0.62
N ILE A 28 -7.67 5.53 0.48
CA ILE A 28 -7.67 4.60 -0.65
C ILE A 28 -8.93 3.74 -0.64
N GLY A 29 -9.30 3.19 0.52
CA GLY A 29 -10.50 2.37 0.67
C GLY A 29 -11.79 3.15 0.37
N SER A 30 -11.85 4.44 0.74
CA SER A 30 -12.98 5.29 0.40
C SER A 30 -13.06 5.58 -1.10
N ALA A 31 -11.92 5.85 -1.77
CA ALA A 31 -11.87 6.06 -3.21
C ALA A 31 -12.28 4.80 -3.99
N ILE A 32 -11.74 3.64 -3.61
CA ILE A 32 -12.12 2.36 -4.22
C ILE A 32 -13.61 2.08 -4.01
N ASN A 33 -14.13 2.29 -2.80
CA ASN A 33 -15.56 2.10 -2.53
C ASN A 33 -16.45 3.06 -3.34
N HIS A 34 -15.99 4.28 -3.61
CA HIS A 34 -16.70 5.20 -4.48
C HIS A 34 -16.73 4.67 -5.91
N ASP A 35 -15.57 4.27 -6.45
CA ASP A 35 -15.47 3.72 -7.80
C ASP A 35 -16.34 2.49 -8.00
N VAL A 36 -16.34 1.56 -7.04
CA VAL A 36 -17.19 0.35 -7.09
C VAL A 36 -18.68 0.71 -7.01
N LYS A 37 -19.05 1.71 -6.22
CA LYS A 37 -20.44 2.18 -6.14
C LYS A 37 -20.87 2.85 -7.43
N GLU A 38 -20.03 3.70 -8.01
CA GLU A 38 -20.30 4.36 -9.29
C GLU A 38 -20.39 3.34 -10.42
N GLU A 39 -19.47 2.39 -10.50
CA GLU A 39 -19.50 1.33 -11.51
C GLU A 39 -20.81 0.52 -11.40
N LYS A 40 -21.20 0.16 -10.17
CA LYS A 40 -22.46 -0.54 -9.93
C LYS A 40 -23.68 0.31 -10.29
N LEU A 41 -23.67 1.61 -9.98
CA LEU A 41 -24.75 2.53 -10.33
C LEU A 41 -24.84 2.72 -11.85
N ASN A 42 -23.71 2.95 -12.51
CA ASN A 42 -23.60 3.12 -13.96
C ASN A 42 -23.99 1.85 -14.72
N MET A 43 -23.75 0.67 -14.13
CA MET A 43 -24.22 -0.60 -14.69
C MET A 43 -25.75 -0.65 -14.74
N PHE A 44 -26.44 -0.28 -13.65
CA PHE A 44 -27.91 -0.31 -13.60
C PHE A 44 -28.57 0.89 -14.28
N PHE A 45 -27.89 2.03 -14.28
CA PHE A 45 -28.36 3.29 -14.83
C PHE A 45 -27.27 3.86 -15.74
N PRO A 46 -27.06 3.25 -16.92
CA PRO A 46 -26.11 3.78 -17.90
C PRO A 46 -26.47 5.22 -18.28
N ILE A 47 -25.42 5.96 -18.66
CA ILE A 47 -25.55 7.36 -19.03
C ILE A 47 -26.50 7.51 -20.24
N PRO A 48 -27.44 8.45 -20.20
CA PRO A 48 -28.30 8.74 -21.35
C PRO A 48 -27.51 9.14 -22.61
N TYR A 49 -27.85 8.49 -23.73
CA TYR A 49 -27.30 8.82 -25.04
C TYR A 49 -28.33 9.52 -25.91
N THR A 50 -27.91 10.57 -26.61
CA THR A 50 -28.73 11.28 -27.59
C THR A 50 -28.32 10.87 -29.00
N TYR A 51 -29.29 10.33 -29.73
CA TYR A 51 -29.11 9.87 -31.11
C TYR A 51 -29.79 10.82 -32.09
N PRO A 52 -29.20 11.08 -33.26
CA PRO A 52 -29.77 11.93 -34.31
C PRO A 52 -30.85 11.18 -35.13
N ILE A 53 -31.79 10.54 -34.42
CA ILE A 53 -32.86 9.75 -35.02
C ILE A 53 -34.18 10.12 -34.30
N PRO A 54 -35.30 10.31 -35.02
CA PRO A 54 -36.58 10.62 -34.38
C PRO A 54 -37.14 9.43 -33.60
N VAL A 55 -37.85 9.71 -32.50
CA VAL A 55 -38.40 8.69 -31.57
C VAL A 55 -39.24 7.64 -32.31
N LYS A 56 -39.99 8.06 -33.33
CA LYS A 56 -40.87 7.20 -34.15
C LYS A 56 -40.10 6.07 -34.85
N GLN A 57 -38.82 6.27 -35.14
CA GLN A 57 -37.95 5.26 -35.77
C GLN A 57 -37.14 4.47 -34.73
N VAL A 58 -36.68 5.12 -33.66
CA VAL A 58 -35.91 4.48 -32.58
C VAL A 58 -36.75 3.44 -31.83
N PHE A 59 -37.96 3.83 -31.42
CA PHE A 59 -38.84 3.00 -30.61
C PHE A 59 -39.13 1.60 -31.21
N PRO A 60 -39.58 1.48 -32.47
CA PRO A 60 -39.86 0.17 -33.07
C PRO A 60 -38.59 -0.66 -33.27
N LYS A 61 -37.43 -0.04 -33.54
CA LYS A 61 -36.15 -0.74 -33.68
C LYS A 61 -35.76 -1.43 -32.37
N ILE A 62 -35.75 -0.69 -31.26
CA ILE A 62 -35.43 -1.26 -29.93
C ILE A 62 -36.47 -2.31 -29.53
N LYS A 63 -37.76 -2.03 -29.73
CA LYS A 63 -38.84 -2.99 -29.40
C LYS A 63 -38.69 -4.31 -30.17
N LYS A 64 -38.36 -4.24 -31.47
CA LYS A 64 -38.13 -5.42 -32.31
C LYS A 64 -36.91 -6.19 -31.81
N HIS A 65 -35.81 -5.49 -31.56
CA HIS A 65 -34.58 -6.09 -31.07
C HIS A 65 -34.78 -6.83 -29.73
N LEU A 66 -35.46 -6.22 -28.75
CA LEU A 66 -35.74 -6.88 -27.46
C LEU A 66 -36.58 -8.16 -27.59
N ARG A 67 -37.42 -8.27 -28.63
CA ARG A 67 -38.17 -9.51 -28.92
C ARG A 67 -37.28 -10.59 -29.53
N GLU A 68 -36.29 -10.20 -30.31
CA GLU A 68 -35.34 -11.09 -30.98
C GLU A 68 -34.19 -11.51 -30.05
N PHE A 69 -33.91 -10.72 -29.00
CA PHE A 69 -32.92 -10.99 -27.96
C PHE A 69 -33.32 -12.23 -27.13
N THR A 70 -33.02 -13.41 -27.65
CA THR A 70 -33.39 -14.72 -27.06
C THR A 70 -32.25 -15.72 -27.13
N HIS A 71 -31.34 -15.54 -28.09
CA HIS A 71 -30.50 -16.64 -28.59
C HIS A 71 -29.38 -17.09 -27.64
N GLU A 72 -29.02 -16.27 -26.65
CA GLU A 72 -27.94 -16.62 -25.69
C GLU A 72 -28.44 -16.96 -24.29
N TYR A 73 -29.55 -16.37 -23.84
CA TYR A 73 -30.06 -16.57 -22.48
C TYR A 73 -31.31 -17.47 -22.43
N GLY A 74 -31.68 -18.06 -23.58
CA GLY A 74 -32.75 -19.04 -23.71
C GLY A 74 -34.18 -18.49 -23.55
N LYS A 75 -34.34 -17.20 -23.24
CA LYS A 75 -35.64 -16.54 -23.03
C LYS A 75 -35.62 -15.10 -23.56
N SER A 76 -36.66 -14.76 -24.30
CA SER A 76 -36.92 -13.41 -24.82
C SER A 76 -37.41 -12.48 -23.71
N PHE A 77 -37.16 -11.18 -23.85
CA PHE A 77 -37.79 -10.17 -23.00
C PHE A 77 -39.32 -10.17 -23.16
N LYS A 78 -40.05 -10.30 -22.05
CA LYS A 78 -41.50 -10.12 -22.01
C LYS A 78 -41.81 -8.63 -21.89
N ILE A 79 -42.31 -8.05 -22.97
CA ILE A 79 -42.65 -6.63 -23.03
C ILE A 79 -44.05 -6.41 -22.43
N HIS A 80 -44.13 -5.64 -21.34
CA HIS A 80 -45.35 -5.41 -20.56
C HIS A 80 -46.06 -4.10 -20.90
N LYS A 81 -45.30 -3.05 -21.22
CA LYS A 81 -45.85 -1.72 -21.52
C LYS A 81 -45.11 -1.13 -22.72
N THR A 82 -45.88 -0.76 -23.73
CA THR A 82 -45.39 0.01 -24.88
C THR A 82 -46.43 1.08 -25.18
N ASN A 83 -46.19 2.32 -24.76
CA ASN A 83 -47.07 3.42 -25.15
C ASN A 83 -46.25 4.53 -25.83
N PRO A 84 -46.16 4.50 -27.18
CA PRO A 84 -45.43 5.52 -27.93
C PRO A 84 -46.11 6.91 -27.85
N SER A 85 -47.42 6.97 -27.53
CA SER A 85 -48.21 8.21 -27.57
C SER A 85 -48.37 8.90 -26.21
N GLN A 86 -48.37 8.16 -25.09
CA GLN A 86 -48.58 8.76 -23.76
C GLN A 86 -47.41 8.61 -22.79
N SER A 87 -46.54 7.61 -22.93
CA SER A 87 -45.48 7.38 -21.92
C SER A 87 -44.06 7.32 -22.45
N LYS A 88 -43.84 7.29 -23.79
CA LYS A 88 -42.50 7.22 -24.41
C LYS A 88 -41.58 6.24 -23.66
N GLU A 89 -42.11 5.06 -23.36
CA GLU A 89 -41.49 4.11 -22.42
C GLU A 89 -41.69 2.67 -22.92
N ILE A 90 -40.65 1.85 -22.79
CA ILE A 90 -40.69 0.40 -22.96
C ILE A 90 -40.38 -0.25 -21.62
N LYS A 91 -41.31 -1.04 -21.09
CA LYS A 91 -41.06 -1.90 -19.92
C LYS A 91 -40.98 -3.35 -20.35
N ALA A 92 -39.89 -4.02 -20.00
CA ALA A 92 -39.67 -5.41 -20.32
C ALA A 92 -39.09 -6.17 -19.11
N ASP A 93 -39.55 -7.39 -18.90
CA ASP A 93 -38.99 -8.29 -17.89
C ASP A 93 -38.33 -9.48 -18.59
N MET A 94 -37.12 -9.85 -18.18
CA MET A 94 -36.43 -11.05 -18.64
C MET A 94 -36.13 -11.96 -17.46
N THR A 95 -36.35 -13.24 -17.67
CA THR A 95 -35.97 -14.30 -16.74
C THR A 95 -35.05 -15.22 -17.49
N TRP A 96 -33.90 -15.58 -16.93
CA TRP A 96 -32.99 -16.58 -17.50
C TRP A 96 -32.53 -17.54 -16.42
N THR A 97 -31.91 -18.64 -16.84
CA THR A 97 -31.28 -19.61 -15.94
C THR A 97 -29.78 -19.47 -16.07
N ASP A 98 -29.09 -19.34 -14.95
CA ASP A 98 -27.63 -19.40 -14.92
C ASP A 98 -27.16 -20.45 -13.90
N THR A 99 -25.89 -20.80 -13.96
CA THR A 99 -25.25 -21.71 -13.00
C THR A 99 -24.45 -20.88 -12.00
N ASP A 100 -24.80 -20.98 -10.73
CA ASP A 100 -24.06 -20.34 -9.64
C ASP A 100 -23.21 -21.37 -8.90
N GLU A 101 -22.04 -20.94 -8.45
CA GLU A 101 -21.07 -21.78 -7.75
C GLU A 101 -21.16 -21.52 -6.25
N VAL A 102 -21.85 -22.41 -5.54
CA VAL A 102 -22.02 -22.30 -4.09
C VAL A 102 -20.91 -23.11 -3.42
N SER A 103 -20.07 -22.43 -2.65
CA SER A 103 -19.10 -23.07 -1.75
C SER A 103 -19.86 -23.53 -0.51
N ASP A 104 -19.94 -24.84 -0.28
CA ASP A 104 -20.57 -25.40 0.92
C ASP A 104 -19.66 -25.14 2.14
N PRO A 105 -20.11 -24.42 3.19
CA PRO A 105 -19.30 -24.12 4.37
C PRO A 105 -19.31 -25.30 5.38
N SER A 106 -19.26 -26.54 4.88
CA SER A 106 -19.21 -27.71 5.75
C SER A 106 -17.79 -27.88 6.31
N PRO A 107 -17.62 -27.99 7.65
CA PRO A 107 -16.30 -28.11 8.28
C PRO A 107 -15.56 -29.40 7.90
N ASN A 108 -16.21 -30.35 7.23
CA ASN A 108 -15.61 -31.60 6.74
C ASN A 108 -15.38 -31.63 5.22
N ASP A 109 -15.80 -30.60 4.49
CA ASP A 109 -15.87 -30.62 3.02
C ASP A 109 -15.29 -29.32 2.41
N TYR A 110 -14.17 -28.86 2.96
CA TYR A 110 -13.43 -27.71 2.45
C TYR A 110 -13.05 -27.93 0.98
N GLY A 111 -13.58 -27.07 0.09
CA GLY A 111 -13.16 -26.99 -1.31
C GLY A 111 -14.08 -27.64 -2.35
N LYS A 112 -15.22 -28.23 -1.97
CA LYS A 112 -16.21 -28.68 -2.96
C LYS A 112 -17.12 -27.53 -3.37
N VAL A 113 -16.96 -27.09 -4.62
CA VAL A 113 -17.84 -26.12 -5.26
C VAL A 113 -19.00 -26.87 -5.91
N ARG A 114 -20.23 -26.61 -5.46
CA ARG A 114 -21.43 -27.17 -6.09
C ARG A 114 -22.01 -26.18 -7.08
N LYS A 115 -22.17 -26.63 -8.32
CA LYS A 115 -22.87 -25.88 -9.37
C LYS A 115 -24.37 -26.04 -9.18
N THR A 116 -25.05 -24.95 -8.89
CA THR A 116 -26.50 -24.90 -8.70
C THR A 116 -27.13 -24.05 -9.79
N THR A 117 -28.16 -24.55 -10.46
CA THR A 117 -28.90 -23.75 -11.44
C THR A 117 -29.82 -22.75 -10.72
N VAL A 118 -29.61 -21.46 -10.96
CA VAL A 118 -30.38 -20.36 -10.38
C VAL A 118 -31.20 -19.69 -11.48
N LYS A 119 -32.49 -19.45 -11.21
CA LYS A 119 -33.34 -18.62 -12.07
C LYS A 119 -33.15 -17.16 -11.68
N ARG A 120 -32.73 -16.34 -12.63
CA ARG A 120 -32.47 -14.92 -12.47
C ARG A 120 -33.52 -14.09 -13.17
N HIS A 121 -33.80 -12.89 -12.64
CA HIS A 121 -34.84 -12.01 -13.14
C HIS A 121 -34.38 -10.55 -13.10
N ILE A 122 -34.46 -9.91 -14.26
CA ILE A 122 -34.16 -8.50 -14.44
C ILE A 122 -35.31 -7.79 -15.15
N ARG A 123 -35.58 -6.56 -14.73
CA ARG A 123 -36.49 -5.64 -15.39
C ARG A 123 -35.69 -4.56 -16.10
N LEU A 124 -36.13 -4.24 -17.31
CA LEU A 124 -35.62 -3.20 -18.18
C LEU A 124 -36.71 -2.16 -18.40
N GLU A 125 -36.39 -0.89 -18.11
CA GLU A 125 -37.24 0.25 -18.42
C GLU A 125 -36.45 1.21 -19.30
N ILE A 126 -36.95 1.50 -20.51
CA ILE A 126 -36.32 2.42 -21.45
C ILE A 126 -37.23 3.62 -21.63
N TYR A 127 -36.70 4.81 -21.41
CA TYR A 127 -37.38 6.09 -21.61
C TYR A 127 -36.85 6.79 -22.85
N PHE A 128 -37.75 7.42 -23.59
CA PHE A 128 -37.42 8.24 -24.75
C PHE A 128 -37.79 9.69 -24.48
N SER A 129 -36.79 10.56 -24.48
CA SER A 129 -36.98 12.01 -24.51
C SER A 129 -36.57 12.54 -25.88
N SER A 130 -37.21 13.60 -26.35
CA SER A 130 -36.92 14.19 -27.67
C SER A 130 -36.81 15.69 -27.45
N PRO A 131 -35.59 16.19 -27.19
CA PRO A 131 -35.37 17.62 -27.02
C PRO A 131 -35.58 18.36 -28.36
N ASP A 132 -35.21 17.72 -29.48
CA ASP A 132 -35.42 18.23 -30.84
C ASP A 132 -36.23 17.21 -31.66
N PRO A 133 -36.96 17.63 -32.70
CA PRO A 133 -37.77 16.71 -33.52
C PRO A 133 -36.96 15.61 -34.21
N ASP A 134 -35.69 15.88 -34.50
CA ASP A 134 -34.77 14.97 -35.19
C ASP A 134 -33.81 14.24 -34.24
N SER A 135 -33.88 14.53 -32.93
CA SER A 135 -33.02 13.91 -31.91
C SER A 135 -33.84 13.18 -30.85
N THR A 136 -33.29 12.05 -30.38
CA THR A 136 -33.89 11.25 -29.31
C THR A 136 -32.84 10.91 -28.27
N THR A 137 -33.08 11.33 -27.04
CA THR A 137 -32.36 10.87 -25.86
C THR A 137 -32.99 9.57 -25.36
N VAL A 138 -32.18 8.51 -25.27
CA VAL A 138 -32.58 7.20 -24.77
C VAL A 138 -31.97 7.03 -23.38
N GLU A 139 -32.82 6.84 -22.38
CA GLU A 139 -32.41 6.53 -21.01
C GLU A 139 -32.79 5.08 -20.73
N ILE A 140 -31.83 4.28 -20.28
CA ILE A 140 -32.02 2.85 -20.03
C ILE A 140 -31.83 2.61 -18.54
N HIS A 141 -32.85 2.08 -17.87
CA HIS A 141 -32.82 1.77 -16.45
C HIS A 141 -33.02 0.27 -16.24
N TRP A 142 -32.17 -0.33 -15.42
CA TRP A 142 -32.18 -1.74 -15.09
C TRP A 142 -32.51 -1.95 -13.61
N TYR A 143 -33.44 -2.86 -13.34
CA TYR A 143 -33.89 -3.19 -11.99
C TYR A 143 -33.79 -4.70 -11.75
N PRO A 144 -32.81 -5.18 -10.96
CA PRO A 144 -32.75 -6.59 -10.58
C PRO A 144 -33.90 -6.90 -9.61
N LYS A 145 -34.71 -7.93 -9.89
CA LYS A 145 -35.83 -8.29 -8.99
C LYS A 145 -35.54 -9.45 -8.04
N ALA A 146 -34.77 -10.43 -8.50
CA ALA A 146 -34.63 -11.71 -7.79
C ALA A 146 -33.17 -12.08 -7.45
N GLU A 147 -32.21 -11.17 -7.66
CA GLU A 147 -30.78 -11.50 -7.60
C GLU A 147 -30.15 -11.42 -6.21
N GLY A 148 -30.89 -11.03 -5.17
CA GLY A 148 -30.40 -11.05 -3.78
C GLY A 148 -29.02 -10.38 -3.61
N LEU A 149 -28.06 -11.11 -3.06
CA LEU A 149 -26.72 -10.63 -2.68
C LEU A 149 -25.76 -10.40 -3.87
N ASN A 150 -26.01 -10.93 -5.08
CA ASN A 150 -25.06 -10.88 -6.19
C ASN A 150 -25.58 -10.10 -7.41
N PRO A 151 -25.62 -8.76 -7.36
CA PRO A 151 -26.08 -7.93 -8.48
C PRO A 151 -25.18 -7.98 -9.72
N ARG A 152 -23.95 -8.49 -9.61
CA ARG A 152 -23.01 -8.62 -10.74
C ARG A 152 -23.39 -9.76 -11.69
N ALA A 153 -24.24 -10.68 -11.26
CA ALA A 153 -24.73 -11.76 -12.10
C ALA A 153 -25.58 -11.28 -13.31
N CYS A 154 -26.14 -10.06 -13.22
CA CYS A 154 -26.81 -9.38 -14.33
C CYS A 154 -25.85 -8.75 -15.36
N GLU A 155 -24.60 -8.49 -15.00
CA GLU A 155 -23.68 -7.65 -15.78
C GLU A 155 -23.52 -8.10 -17.25
N PRO A 156 -23.33 -9.41 -17.54
CA PRO A 156 -23.15 -9.85 -18.93
C PRO A 156 -24.37 -9.57 -19.80
N VAL A 157 -25.58 -9.78 -19.25
CA VAL A 157 -26.85 -9.52 -19.95
C VAL A 157 -27.01 -8.03 -20.20
N ILE A 158 -26.81 -7.21 -19.17
CA ILE A 158 -26.94 -5.75 -19.25
C ILE A 158 -25.98 -5.17 -20.29
N ARG A 159 -24.69 -5.53 -20.19
CA ARG A 159 -23.65 -5.03 -21.09
C ARG A 159 -23.99 -5.38 -22.54
N LYS A 160 -24.34 -6.64 -22.81
CA LYS A 160 -24.65 -7.09 -24.16
C LYS A 160 -25.87 -6.39 -24.76
N VAL A 161 -26.96 -6.26 -24.01
CA VAL A 161 -28.16 -5.54 -24.49
C VAL A 161 -27.84 -4.08 -24.77
N ASN A 162 -27.08 -3.42 -23.89
CA ASN A 162 -26.70 -2.02 -24.10
C ASN A 162 -25.79 -1.86 -25.34
N GLU A 163 -24.81 -2.73 -25.54
CA GLU A 163 -23.92 -2.74 -26.71
C GLU A 163 -24.69 -2.99 -28.01
N GLU A 164 -25.62 -3.95 -28.04
CA GLU A 164 -26.43 -4.24 -29.21
C GLU A 164 -27.42 -3.10 -29.53
N ILE A 165 -28.02 -2.48 -28.51
CA ILE A 165 -28.85 -1.27 -28.70
C ILE A 165 -28.01 -0.12 -29.25
N GLN A 166 -26.80 0.10 -28.74
CA GLN A 166 -25.90 1.13 -29.25
C GLN A 166 -25.50 0.84 -30.70
N ALA A 167 -25.13 -0.40 -31.03
CA ALA A 167 -24.80 -0.81 -32.39
C ALA A 167 -25.99 -0.63 -33.37
N LEU A 168 -27.22 -0.82 -32.91
CA LEU A 168 -28.44 -0.63 -33.71
C LEU A 168 -28.78 0.83 -34.00
N LEU A 169 -28.42 1.74 -33.09
CA LEU A 169 -28.74 3.16 -33.18
C LEU A 169 -27.58 4.01 -33.72
N GLY A 170 -26.35 3.47 -33.67
CA GLY A 170 -25.13 4.15 -34.09
C GLY A 170 -24.47 4.95 -32.95
N ASP A 171 -23.53 5.81 -33.29
CA ASP A 171 -22.79 6.60 -32.31
C ASP A 171 -23.69 7.70 -31.72
N GLY A 172 -24.03 7.54 -30.45
CA GLY A 172 -24.78 8.52 -29.67
C GLY A 172 -23.86 9.58 -29.05
N THR A 173 -24.39 10.78 -28.81
CA THR A 173 -23.70 11.84 -28.06
C THR A 173 -24.22 11.88 -26.62
N THR A 174 -23.32 11.96 -25.63
CA THR A 174 -23.71 12.14 -24.23
C THR A 174 -23.59 13.62 -23.86
N LYS A 175 -24.53 14.13 -23.05
CA LYS A 175 -24.42 15.45 -22.42
C LYS A 175 -23.81 15.38 -21.02
N TYR A 176 -23.74 14.18 -20.44
CA TYR A 176 -23.30 13.95 -19.06
C TYR A 176 -21.86 13.43 -19.02
N PRO A 177 -21.06 13.88 -18.05
CA PRO A 177 -19.71 13.35 -17.86
C PRO A 177 -19.77 11.85 -17.52
N ALA A 178 -18.84 11.08 -18.08
CA ALA A 178 -18.77 9.62 -17.94
C ALA A 178 -18.64 9.13 -16.49
N LYS A 179 -18.09 9.97 -15.61
CA LYS A 179 -17.82 9.66 -14.21
C LYS A 179 -17.90 10.95 -13.40
N GLN A 180 -18.59 10.94 -12.26
CA GLN A 180 -18.51 12.09 -11.36
C GLN A 180 -17.12 12.09 -10.71
N PRO A 181 -16.48 13.27 -10.54
CA PRO A 181 -15.23 13.33 -9.82
C PRO A 181 -15.48 12.89 -8.37
N TRP A 182 -14.67 11.96 -7.87
CA TRP A 182 -14.73 11.56 -6.47
C TRP A 182 -14.41 12.76 -5.57
N ILE A 183 -15.39 13.15 -4.75
CA ILE A 183 -15.20 14.17 -3.71
C ILE A 183 -15.10 13.45 -2.37
N PRO A 184 -13.93 13.47 -1.70
CA PRO A 184 -13.76 12.85 -0.39
C PRO A 184 -14.72 13.46 0.64
N PRO A 185 -15.30 12.65 1.54
CA PRO A 185 -16.22 13.15 2.55
C PRO A 185 -15.48 14.00 3.59
N ALA A 186 -16.14 15.05 4.10
CA ALA A 186 -15.52 16.06 4.98
C ALA A 186 -14.85 15.48 6.24
N TRP A 187 -15.40 14.40 6.81
CA TRP A 187 -14.81 13.73 7.98
C TRP A 187 -13.40 13.19 7.70
N LEU A 188 -13.15 12.78 6.46
CA LEU A 188 -11.90 12.16 6.05
C LEU A 188 -10.77 13.20 6.08
N HIS A 189 -11.05 14.43 5.62
CA HIS A 189 -10.14 15.57 5.79
C HIS A 189 -9.83 15.89 7.25
N ILE A 190 -10.85 15.92 8.12
CA ILE A 190 -10.70 16.19 9.55
C ILE A 190 -9.79 15.12 10.19
N THR A 191 -9.99 13.84 9.86
CA THR A 191 -9.14 12.76 10.39
C THR A 191 -7.69 12.90 9.96
N THR A 192 -7.42 13.25 8.70
CA THR A 192 -6.03 13.51 8.26
C THR A 192 -5.38 14.67 8.99
N ILE A 193 -6.10 15.79 9.19
CA ILE A 193 -5.56 16.95 9.91
C ILE A 193 -5.22 16.57 11.35
N VAL A 194 -6.09 15.80 12.03
CA VAL A 194 -5.85 15.31 13.39
C VAL A 194 -4.66 14.36 13.43
N CYS A 195 -4.57 13.40 12.50
CA CYS A 195 -3.43 12.47 12.42
C CYS A 195 -2.10 13.19 12.18
N ILE A 196 -2.07 14.19 11.28
CA ILE A 196 -0.88 15.00 11.02
C ILE A 196 -0.54 15.84 12.25
N GLY A 197 -1.52 16.47 12.90
CA GLY A 197 -1.31 17.26 14.12
C GLY A 197 -0.74 16.42 15.25
N LEU A 198 -1.26 15.20 15.47
CA LEU A 198 -0.72 14.26 16.46
C LEU A 198 0.69 13.79 16.11
N TYR A 199 0.96 13.51 14.83
CA TYR A 199 2.30 13.16 14.37
C TYR A 199 3.31 14.29 14.61
N VAL A 200 2.94 15.54 14.29
CA VAL A 200 3.82 16.70 14.54
C VAL A 200 4.01 16.93 16.04
N LEU A 201 2.96 16.84 16.85
CA LEU A 201 3.06 16.99 18.31
C LEU A 201 3.96 15.92 18.95
N THR A 202 3.84 14.65 18.51
CA THR A 202 4.70 13.58 18.99
C THR A 202 6.15 13.73 18.49
N ALA A 203 6.35 14.15 17.24
CA ALA A 203 7.68 14.44 16.70
C ALA A 203 8.37 15.59 17.44
N LEU A 204 7.63 16.67 17.76
CA LEU A 204 8.14 17.80 18.54
C LEU A 204 8.39 17.44 20.01
N GLY A 205 7.49 16.65 20.63
CA GLY A 205 7.66 16.18 22.01
C GLY A 205 8.84 15.21 22.17
N ASN A 206 9.14 14.41 21.15
CA ASN A 206 10.32 13.53 21.13
C ASN A 206 11.59 14.24 20.66
N TYR A 207 11.50 15.44 20.08
CA TYR A 207 12.66 16.22 19.64
C TYR A 207 13.64 16.41 20.81
N GLY A 208 13.15 16.81 21.99
CA GLY A 208 14.00 17.00 23.19
C GLY A 208 14.77 15.75 23.63
N LYS A 209 14.18 14.56 23.48
CA LYS A 209 14.82 13.28 23.85
C LYS A 209 15.88 12.82 22.85
N VAL A 210 15.83 13.29 21.60
CA VAL A 210 16.78 12.93 20.54
C VAL A 210 18.04 13.80 20.60
N TRP A 211 17.95 15.04 21.10
CA TRP A 211 19.10 15.96 21.17
C TRP A 211 19.96 15.78 22.42
N GLU A 212 19.41 15.34 23.55
CA GLU A 212 20.21 15.01 24.76
C GLU A 212 21.37 14.04 24.47
N PRO A 213 21.19 12.90 23.77
CA PRO A 213 22.30 12.01 23.45
C PRO A 213 23.24 12.58 22.38
N VAL A 214 22.81 13.54 21.55
CA VAL A 214 23.67 14.15 20.51
C VAL A 214 24.74 15.04 21.16
N ASP A 215 24.38 15.82 22.18
CA ASP A 215 25.35 16.64 22.92
C ASP A 215 26.36 15.79 23.69
N GLU A 216 25.91 14.67 24.26
CA GLU A 216 26.81 13.72 24.92
C GLU A 216 27.74 13.01 23.92
N LEU A 217 27.23 12.59 22.77
CA LEU A 217 28.03 12.00 21.70
C LEU A 217 29.05 12.99 21.14
N GLN A 218 28.67 14.26 21.00
CA GLN A 218 29.58 15.33 20.55
C GLN A 218 30.71 15.55 21.55
N LYS A 219 30.40 15.62 22.86
CA LYS A 219 31.42 15.69 23.92
C LYS A 219 32.38 14.50 23.91
N GLN A 220 31.86 13.28 23.68
CA GLN A 220 32.72 12.09 23.56
C GLN A 220 33.61 12.13 22.32
N ALA A 221 33.11 12.66 21.20
CA ALA A 221 33.88 12.81 19.98
C ALA A 221 35.00 13.85 20.14
N ASP A 222 34.71 14.97 20.81
CA ASP A 222 35.70 16.02 21.07
C ASP A 222 36.77 15.56 22.07
N ALA A 223 36.38 14.85 23.15
CA ALA A 223 37.33 14.26 24.08
C ALA A 223 38.31 13.28 23.40
N LYS A 224 37.80 12.42 22.50
CA LYS A 224 38.66 11.52 21.70
C LYS A 224 39.57 12.28 20.74
N ARG A 225 39.11 13.39 20.16
CA ARG A 225 39.92 14.23 19.28
C ARG A 225 41.11 14.81 20.04
N ASP A 226 40.87 15.33 21.24
CA ASP A 226 41.93 15.92 22.07
C ASP A 226 42.97 14.89 22.53
N GLU A 227 42.53 13.67 22.88
CA GLU A 227 43.43 12.55 23.19
C GLU A 227 44.36 12.24 22.00
N TRP A 228 43.80 12.16 20.79
CA TRP A 228 44.56 11.93 19.56
C TRP A 228 45.56 13.05 19.26
N ILE A 229 45.17 14.31 19.46
CA ILE A 229 46.06 15.46 19.27
C ILE A 229 47.22 15.42 20.27
N GLY A 230 46.94 15.11 21.54
CA GLY A 230 47.97 14.96 22.58
C GLY A 230 48.98 13.87 22.22
N LYS A 231 48.49 12.69 21.80
CA LYS A 231 49.35 11.58 21.37
C LYS A 231 50.20 11.94 20.14
N LYS A 232 49.62 12.68 19.19
CA LYS A 232 50.36 13.14 18.00
C LYS A 232 51.51 14.08 18.38
N ARG A 233 51.26 15.07 19.25
CA ARG A 233 52.30 15.99 19.74
C ARG A 233 53.42 15.26 20.46
N PHE A 234 53.07 14.29 21.32
CA PHE A 234 54.06 13.45 21.99
C PHE A 234 54.95 12.69 21.00
N MET A 235 54.35 12.08 19.97
CA MET A 235 55.10 11.39 18.91
C MET A 235 55.99 12.36 18.11
N GLU A 236 55.51 13.55 17.80
CA GLU A 236 56.30 14.59 17.11
C GLU A 236 57.51 15.02 17.94
N ASP A 237 57.37 15.17 19.26
CA ASP A 237 58.48 15.49 20.16
C ASP A 237 59.50 14.35 20.25
N GLN A 238 59.04 13.09 20.30
CA GLN A 238 59.93 11.92 20.25
C GLN A 238 60.72 11.85 18.94
N ILE A 239 60.09 12.17 17.80
CA ILE A 239 60.77 12.22 16.50
C ILE A 239 61.83 13.31 16.49
N LYS A 240 61.53 14.51 17.01
CA LYS A 240 62.51 15.60 17.11
C LYS A 240 63.70 15.22 17.98
N GLN A 241 63.47 14.64 19.16
CA GLN A 241 64.54 14.16 20.04
C GLN A 241 65.41 13.12 19.33
N TRP A 242 64.79 12.22 18.55
CA TRP A 242 65.52 11.22 17.78
C TRP A 242 66.35 11.82 16.64
N GLU A 243 65.84 12.85 15.96
CA GLU A 243 66.59 13.58 14.94
C GLU A 243 67.79 14.34 15.52
N GLU A 244 67.61 14.99 16.68
CA GLU A 244 68.70 15.64 17.42
C GLU A 244 69.77 14.63 17.86
N PHE A 245 69.34 13.47 18.37
CA PHE A 245 70.22 12.37 18.70
C PHE A 245 71.01 11.90 17.48
N LYS A 246 70.36 11.69 16.32
CA LYS A 246 71.06 11.30 15.09
C LYS A 246 72.09 12.33 14.63
N ARG A 247 71.83 13.62 14.83
CA ARG A 247 72.79 14.69 14.49
C ARG A 247 74.02 14.70 15.38
N THR A 248 73.87 14.33 16.66
CA THR A 248 74.96 14.30 17.63
C THR A 248 75.67 12.95 17.68
N TYR A 249 74.99 11.87 17.29
CA TYR A 249 75.54 10.54 17.26
C TYR A 249 76.51 10.39 16.09
N THR A 250 77.81 10.39 16.41
CA THR A 250 78.84 9.94 15.48
C THR A 250 78.97 8.44 15.66
N PRO A 251 78.68 7.60 14.65
CA PRO A 251 78.82 6.16 14.82
C PRO A 251 80.28 5.86 15.18
N PRO A 252 80.55 5.02 16.19
CA PRO A 252 81.90 4.52 16.40
C PRO A 252 82.34 3.83 15.10
N ALA A 253 83.55 4.15 14.65
CA ALA A 253 84.13 3.58 13.44
C ALA A 253 83.94 2.05 13.45
N PRO A 254 83.57 1.43 12.32
CA PRO A 254 83.37 -0.01 12.28
C PRO A 254 84.67 -0.68 12.72
N GLU A 255 84.66 -1.25 13.91
CA GLU A 255 85.71 -2.19 14.30
C GLU A 255 85.68 -3.30 13.25
N ARG A 256 86.86 -3.59 12.69
CA ARG A 256 87.08 -4.68 11.73
C ARG A 256 86.34 -5.93 12.19
N PRO A 257 85.83 -6.75 11.25
CA PRO A 257 85.15 -7.99 11.60
C PRO A 257 85.99 -8.76 12.61
N ARG A 258 85.52 -8.83 13.86
CA ARG A 258 86.12 -9.70 14.85
C ARG A 258 85.92 -11.12 14.34
N ASP A 259 87.01 -11.87 14.41
CA ASP A 259 87.10 -13.25 14.00
C ASP A 259 85.90 -14.05 14.53
N LEU A 260 85.20 -14.72 13.61
CA LEU A 260 83.96 -15.47 13.88
C LEU A 260 84.19 -16.68 14.80
N SER A 261 85.42 -16.92 15.26
CA SER A 261 85.79 -17.97 16.20
C SER A 261 85.26 -17.73 17.63
N ASP A 262 84.89 -16.50 18.00
CA ASP A 262 84.38 -16.20 19.35
C ASP A 262 82.85 -16.37 19.51
N ILE A 263 82.11 -16.62 18.41
CA ILE A 263 80.66 -16.83 18.45
C ILE A 263 80.29 -18.24 18.98
N PHE A 264 81.25 -19.16 19.09
CA PHE A 264 81.03 -20.52 19.61
C PHE A 264 81.37 -20.71 21.09
N ARG A 265 81.29 -19.66 21.93
CA ARG A 265 81.15 -19.87 23.37
C ARG A 265 79.69 -20.04 23.75
N LYS A 266 79.37 -21.26 24.20
CA LYS A 266 78.09 -21.69 24.79
C LYS A 266 77.47 -20.58 25.66
N PRO A 267 76.16 -20.31 25.53
CA PRO A 267 75.49 -19.39 26.43
C PRO A 267 75.59 -19.92 27.87
N GLN A 268 76.14 -19.10 28.77
CA GLN A 268 75.93 -19.27 30.20
C GLN A 268 74.42 -19.12 30.47
N PRO A 269 73.83 -19.99 31.31
CA PRO A 269 72.45 -19.80 31.72
C PRO A 269 72.31 -18.46 32.48
N PRO A 270 71.22 -17.71 32.26
CA PRO A 270 70.98 -16.50 33.04
C PRO A 270 70.83 -16.88 34.53
N PRO A 271 71.35 -16.04 35.45
CA PRO A 271 71.09 -16.21 36.86
C PRO A 271 69.58 -16.15 37.12
N SER A 272 69.07 -17.22 37.72
CA SER A 272 67.79 -17.26 38.40
C SER A 272 67.83 -16.22 39.52
N ASP A 273 67.14 -15.10 39.33
CA ASP A 273 66.39 -14.39 40.37
C ASP A 273 65.90 -13.05 39.82
N GLN A 274 64.65 -13.06 39.34
CA GLN A 274 63.64 -12.00 39.39
C GLN A 274 62.51 -12.34 38.40
N THR A 275 61.92 -13.51 38.59
CA THR A 275 60.51 -13.70 38.27
C THR A 275 59.70 -13.02 39.36
N ASN A 276 58.68 -12.27 38.93
CA ASN A 276 57.64 -11.57 39.69
C ASN A 276 57.88 -10.06 39.76
N GLU A 277 57.26 -9.32 38.81
CA GLU A 277 56.41 -8.14 39.11
C GLU A 277 56.02 -7.26 37.89
N LEU A 278 56.25 -7.66 36.64
CA LEU A 278 55.92 -6.79 35.49
C LEU A 278 54.97 -7.35 34.42
N PHE A 279 54.16 -8.34 34.77
CA PHE A 279 52.98 -8.73 33.97
C PHE A 279 51.69 -8.77 34.79
N ASN A 280 51.33 -7.62 35.38
CA ASN A 280 49.93 -7.33 35.72
C ASN A 280 49.23 -6.75 34.48
N LEU A 281 49.10 -7.56 33.43
CA LEU A 281 48.11 -7.32 32.38
C LEU A 281 46.75 -7.64 32.99
N LYS A 282 46.09 -6.60 33.51
CA LYS A 282 44.67 -6.61 33.85
C LYS A 282 43.91 -7.04 32.58
N LYS A 283 43.42 -8.28 32.56
CA LYS A 283 42.54 -8.78 31.49
C LYS A 283 41.38 -7.80 31.32
N PRO A 284 41.07 -7.32 30.10
CA PRO A 284 39.82 -6.60 29.87
C PRO A 284 38.65 -7.55 30.11
N ASP A 285 37.72 -7.09 30.94
CA ASP A 285 36.49 -7.77 31.28
C ASP A 285 35.55 -7.72 30.06
N ASN A 286 35.52 -8.80 29.28
CA ASN A 286 34.69 -8.93 28.07
C ASN A 286 33.24 -9.32 28.41
N SER A 287 32.67 -8.72 29.44
CA SER A 287 31.31 -9.01 29.92
C SER A 287 30.18 -8.35 29.11
N TRP A 288 30.49 -7.69 27.98
CA TRP A 288 29.49 -7.02 27.12
C TRP A 288 29.22 -7.71 25.77
N LEU A 289 29.82 -8.87 25.45
CA LEU A 289 29.70 -9.49 24.12
C LEU A 289 28.79 -10.72 23.97
N PHE A 290 28.02 -11.11 24.99
CA PHE A 290 27.00 -12.15 24.81
C PHE A 290 25.70 -11.84 25.55
N LYS A 291 24.91 -10.88 25.03
CA LYS A 291 23.47 -10.87 25.30
C LYS A 291 22.76 -11.69 24.22
N LYS A 292 22.61 -12.96 24.57
CA LYS A 292 21.80 -14.03 23.98
C LYS A 292 20.52 -13.48 23.31
N GLN A 293 20.41 -13.69 22.00
CA GLN A 293 19.12 -13.81 21.33
C GLN A 293 18.39 -15.02 21.92
N GLY A 294 17.15 -14.82 22.37
CA GLY A 294 16.32 -15.89 22.91
C GLY A 294 15.08 -15.34 23.58
N GLY A 295 13.99 -15.23 22.83
CA GLY A 295 12.68 -14.80 23.30
C GLY A 295 11.60 -15.15 22.29
N LEU A 296 11.47 -16.45 21.98
CA LEU A 296 10.44 -17.04 21.14
C LEU A 296 9.71 -18.06 22.02
N THR A 297 8.54 -17.68 22.54
CA THR A 297 7.47 -18.55 23.08
C THR A 297 6.24 -17.66 23.23
N ARG A 298 5.22 -17.90 22.39
CA ARG A 298 3.96 -18.60 22.69
C ARG A 298 2.92 -17.70 23.34
#